data_AF-A0A372QA55-F1
#
_entry.id   AF-A0A372QA55-F1
#
_cell.length_a   1.000
_cell.length_b   1.000
_cell.length_c   1.000
_cell.angle_alpha   90.00
_cell.angle_beta   90.00
_cell.angle_gamma   90.00
#
_symmetry.space_group_name_H-M   'P 1'
#
loop_
_entity.id
_entity.type
_entity.pdbx_description
1 polymer ?
#
loop_
_entity_poly.entity_id
_entity_poly.type
_entity_poly.pdbx_seq_one_letter_code
_entity_poly.pdbx_strand_id
1 'polypeptide(L)'
;MTSLIDAIPKKDDDSLDILKILQNAVQFFDKDIITNAFERSFKSSRELYVNGLKKKCVPKKSVYNTELNRILVNWLVKRAGLKVTGQWHLIEDVEDAYSDIVIIMKRQKIILKLLPTTTRNELNKYFDRVLKYAKELSTDDIWIVHFTCEDSYGVQKTKNRPHWPPDDNDRINVIHFFHDHLFEYVLMNARYVDSSNNNFKYIIDRTISLQS
;
A
#
# COMPACT_ATOMS: atom_id res chain seq x y z
N MET A 1 -8.93 11.98 19.09
CA MET A 1 -8.72 10.60 18.59
C MET A 1 -9.42 9.63 19.53
N THR A 2 -10.74 9.54 19.45
CA THR A 2 -11.58 8.70 20.33
C THR A 2 -12.54 7.89 19.46
N SER A 3 -12.01 6.90 18.75
CA SER A 3 -12.58 5.55 18.57
C SER A 3 -11.75 4.82 17.50
N LEU A 4 -10.77 4.04 17.93
CA LEU A 4 -10.07 3.09 17.07
C LEU A 4 -10.26 1.73 17.71
N ILE A 5 -11.13 0.93 17.08
CA ILE A 5 -11.46 -0.48 17.24
C ILE A 5 -10.45 -1.22 18.14
N ASP A 6 -10.96 -1.83 19.21
CA ASP A 6 -10.25 -2.32 20.41
C ASP A 6 -9.21 -3.44 20.22
N ALA A 7 -8.93 -3.90 18.98
CA ALA A 7 -7.98 -4.97 18.73
C ALA A 7 -7.16 -4.76 17.45
N ILE A 8 -5.88 -5.14 17.52
CA ILE A 8 -5.00 -5.22 16.35
C ILE A 8 -5.43 -6.43 15.53
N PRO A 9 -5.75 -6.27 14.23
CA PRO A 9 -6.15 -7.39 13.40
C PRO A 9 -5.06 -8.46 13.34
N LYS A 10 -5.45 -9.67 13.70
CA LYS A 10 -4.62 -10.87 13.63
C LYS A 10 -5.35 -11.98 12.88
N LYS A 11 -4.59 -12.90 12.31
CA LYS A 11 -5.07 -14.18 11.76
C LYS A 11 -5.17 -15.23 12.87
N ASP A 12 -5.70 -16.39 12.54
CA ASP A 12 -5.93 -17.49 13.49
C ASP A 12 -4.61 -18.02 14.12
N ASP A 13 -3.48 -17.83 13.45
CA ASP A 13 -2.14 -18.21 13.91
C ASP A 13 -1.44 -17.12 14.76
N ASP A 14 -2.18 -16.08 15.17
CA ASP A 14 -1.70 -14.90 15.92
C ASP A 14 -0.76 -13.97 15.12
N SER A 15 -0.51 -14.25 13.82
CA SER A 15 0.20 -13.32 12.93
C SER A 15 -0.67 -12.11 12.60
N LEU A 16 -0.04 -10.99 12.22
CA LEU A 16 -0.76 -9.78 11.84
C LEU A 16 -1.55 -9.99 10.54
N ASP A 17 -2.80 -9.55 10.54
CA ASP A 17 -3.64 -9.49 9.35
C ASP A 17 -3.37 -8.16 8.63
N ILE A 18 -2.33 -8.14 7.79
CA ILE A 18 -1.86 -6.94 7.10
C ILE A 18 -2.93 -6.34 6.18
N LEU A 19 -3.76 -7.17 5.55
CA LEU A 19 -4.85 -6.70 4.71
C LEU A 19 -5.82 -5.83 5.51
N LYS A 20 -6.29 -6.32 6.66
CA LYS A 20 -7.18 -5.55 7.55
C LYS A 20 -6.47 -4.34 8.16
N ILE A 21 -5.19 -4.46 8.51
CA ILE A 21 -4.40 -3.33 9.02
C ILE A 21 -4.33 -2.20 7.98
N LEU A 22 -4.01 -2.50 6.73
CA LEU A 22 -3.94 -1.52 5.65
C LEU A 22 -5.32 -0.93 5.34
N GLN A 23 -6.36 -1.77 5.31
CA GLN A 23 -7.73 -1.32 5.13
C GLN A 23 -8.18 -0.36 6.24
N ASN A 24 -7.83 -0.63 7.49
CA ASN A 24 -8.16 0.24 8.62
C ASN A 24 -7.30 1.50 8.61
N ALA A 25 -6.00 1.40 8.33
CA ALA A 25 -5.09 2.53 8.35
C ALA A 25 -5.52 3.62 7.35
N VAL A 26 -5.93 3.26 6.14
CA VAL A 26 -6.37 4.23 5.12
C VAL A 26 -7.59 5.04 5.55
N GLN A 27 -8.43 4.50 6.44
CA GLN A 27 -9.57 5.25 6.98
C GLN A 27 -9.15 6.47 7.80
N PHE A 28 -7.93 6.48 8.35
CA PHE A 28 -7.41 7.55 9.21
C PHE A 28 -6.39 8.45 8.50
N PHE A 29 -6.30 8.36 7.18
CA PHE A 29 -5.51 9.29 6.40
C PHE A 29 -6.13 10.68 6.51
N ASP A 30 -5.29 11.67 6.79
CA ASP A 30 -5.71 13.05 6.86
C ASP A 30 -6.03 13.55 5.45
N LYS A 31 -7.31 13.84 5.23
CA LYS A 31 -7.85 14.27 3.94
C LYS A 31 -7.13 15.51 3.43
N ASP A 32 -6.91 16.50 4.30
CA ASP A 32 -6.28 17.77 3.92
C ASP A 32 -4.81 17.55 3.52
N ILE A 33 -4.09 16.66 4.19
CA ILE A 33 -2.72 16.29 3.79
C ILE A 33 -2.72 15.68 2.38
N ILE A 34 -3.63 14.76 2.08
CA ILE A 34 -3.68 14.12 0.75
C ILE A 34 -4.13 15.11 -0.33
N THR A 35 -5.17 15.92 -0.07
CA THR A 35 -5.67 16.91 -1.04
C THR A 35 -4.63 17.98 -1.34
N ASN A 36 -3.98 18.54 -0.31
CA ASN A 36 -2.94 19.55 -0.50
C ASN A 36 -1.70 19.01 -1.25
N ALA A 37 -1.46 17.69 -1.21
CA ALA A 37 -0.31 17.09 -1.87
C ALA A 37 -0.34 17.21 -3.40
N PHE A 38 -1.52 17.37 -4.00
CA PHE A 38 -1.64 17.62 -5.45
C PHE A 38 -0.95 18.92 -5.89
N GLU A 39 -0.80 19.89 -4.99
CA GLU A 39 -0.18 21.19 -5.26
C GLU A 39 1.17 21.37 -4.56
N ARG A 40 1.37 20.74 -3.41
CA ARG A 40 2.54 20.99 -2.54
C ARG A 40 3.57 19.87 -2.54
N SER A 41 3.16 18.64 -2.85
CA SER A 41 3.99 17.44 -2.74
C SER A 41 3.70 16.45 -3.86
N PHE A 42 3.82 16.89 -5.11
CA PHE A 42 3.35 16.16 -6.28
C PHE A 42 4.46 15.71 -7.24
N LYS A 43 4.19 14.64 -8.00
CA LYS A 43 4.87 14.30 -9.25
C LYS A 43 3.92 14.48 -10.43
N SER A 44 4.44 14.57 -11.65
CA SER A 44 3.61 14.63 -12.86
C SER A 44 3.32 13.22 -13.37
N SER A 45 2.04 12.86 -13.57
CA SER A 45 1.61 11.62 -14.21
C SER A 45 1.72 11.75 -15.74
N ARG A 46 2.94 11.64 -16.28
CA ARG A 46 3.23 11.94 -17.69
C ARG A 46 2.38 11.15 -18.68
N GLU A 47 2.20 9.86 -18.43
CA GLU A 47 1.57 8.92 -19.37
C GLU A 47 0.13 8.56 -19.02
N LEU A 48 -0.24 8.68 -17.74
CA LEU A 48 -1.52 8.24 -17.20
C LEU A 48 -2.55 9.37 -17.21
N TYR A 49 -3.79 9.00 -17.46
CA TYR A 49 -4.93 9.91 -17.36
C TYR A 49 -5.37 10.04 -15.91
N VAL A 50 -5.58 11.27 -15.46
CA VAL A 50 -6.11 11.63 -14.14
C VAL A 50 -7.11 12.75 -14.36
N ASN A 51 -8.36 12.53 -13.96
CA ASN A 51 -9.49 13.42 -14.22
C ASN A 51 -9.59 13.81 -15.72
N GLY A 52 -9.43 12.82 -16.61
CA GLY A 52 -9.53 12.95 -18.06
C GLY A 52 -8.31 13.55 -18.75
N LEU A 53 -7.24 13.88 -18.02
CA LEU A 53 -6.08 14.62 -18.55
C LEU A 53 -4.74 13.93 -18.24
N LYS A 54 -3.80 13.99 -19.19
CA LYS A 54 -2.40 13.57 -18.97
C LYS A 54 -1.59 14.68 -18.31
N LYS A 55 -0.40 14.33 -17.79
CA LYS A 55 0.58 15.24 -17.18
C LYS A 55 0.06 15.98 -15.94
N LYS A 56 -0.99 15.47 -15.31
CA LYS A 56 -1.53 16.03 -14.07
C LYS A 56 -0.58 15.83 -12.90
N CYS A 57 -0.67 16.72 -11.92
CA CYS A 57 0.01 16.56 -10.65
C CYS A 57 -0.72 15.50 -9.83
N VAL A 58 0.02 14.58 -9.22
CA VAL A 58 -0.48 13.54 -8.32
C VAL A 58 0.43 13.44 -7.09
N PRO A 59 -0.09 13.06 -5.91
CA PRO A 59 0.72 12.98 -4.70
C PRO A 59 1.95 12.07 -4.87
N LYS A 60 3.09 12.51 -4.35
CA LYS A 60 4.32 11.70 -4.31
C LYS A 60 4.18 10.56 -3.29
N LYS A 61 5.00 9.52 -3.49
CA LYS A 61 5.15 8.40 -2.56
C LYS A 61 5.33 8.84 -1.10
N SER A 62 6.13 9.89 -0.88
CA SER A 62 6.47 10.39 0.45
C SER A 62 5.25 10.82 1.26
N VAL A 63 4.18 11.30 0.61
CA VAL A 63 2.95 11.71 1.27
C VAL A 63 2.24 10.49 1.86
N TYR A 64 1.98 9.48 1.03
CA TYR A 64 1.37 8.23 1.48
C TYR A 64 2.23 7.50 2.51
N ASN A 65 3.56 7.53 2.34
CA ASN A 65 4.48 6.92 3.31
C ASN A 65 4.43 7.62 4.66
N THR A 66 4.39 8.96 4.68
CA THR A 66 4.31 9.73 5.93
C THR A 66 3.01 9.44 6.66
N GLU A 67 1.88 9.45 5.96
CA GLU A 67 0.56 9.19 6.55
C GLU A 67 0.43 7.76 7.05
N LEU A 68 0.79 6.77 6.23
CA LEU A 68 0.75 5.37 6.65
C LEU A 68 1.68 5.11 7.83
N ASN A 69 2.91 5.65 7.81
CA ASN A 69 3.87 5.47 8.90
C ASN A 69 3.37 6.13 10.20
N ARG A 70 2.84 7.35 10.14
CA ARG A 70 2.22 8.06 11.28
C ARG A 70 1.15 7.18 11.94
N ILE A 71 0.27 6.59 11.15
CA ILE A 71 -0.83 5.77 11.64
C ILE A 71 -0.31 4.45 12.22
N LEU A 72 0.55 3.74 11.49
CA LEU A 72 1.11 2.46 11.94
C LEU A 72 1.97 2.62 13.20
N VAL A 73 2.75 3.69 13.34
CA VAL A 73 3.54 3.95 14.57
C VAL A 73 2.62 4.24 15.75
N ASN A 74 1.63 5.12 15.57
CA ASN A 74 0.68 5.43 16.65
C ASN A 74 -0.17 4.22 17.05
N TRP A 75 -0.48 3.34 16.11
CA TRP A 75 -1.31 2.17 16.37
C TRP A 75 -0.49 0.97 16.85
N LEU A 76 0.44 0.47 16.04
CA LEU A 76 1.16 -0.77 16.29
C LEU A 76 2.32 -0.60 17.29
N VAL A 77 3.05 0.51 17.25
CA VAL A 77 4.16 0.72 18.19
C VAL A 77 3.62 1.16 19.54
N LYS A 78 2.90 2.29 19.58
CA LYS A 78 2.51 2.89 20.86
C LYS A 78 1.47 2.10 21.64
N ARG A 79 0.57 1.37 20.96
CA ARG A 79 -0.47 0.58 21.66
C ARG A 79 -0.10 -0.89 21.85
N ALA A 80 0.82 -1.42 21.06
CA ALA A 80 1.09 -2.87 21.02
C ALA A 80 2.54 -3.26 21.26
N GLY A 81 3.47 -2.30 21.33
CA GLY A 81 4.89 -2.57 21.49
C GLY A 81 5.54 -3.26 20.29
N LEU A 82 4.93 -3.22 19.10
CA LEU A 82 5.52 -3.77 17.88
C LEU A 82 6.61 -2.83 17.34
N LYS A 83 7.47 -3.33 16.46
CA LYS A 83 8.51 -2.51 15.82
C LYS A 83 8.06 -2.13 14.41
N VAL A 84 8.03 -0.83 14.13
CA VAL A 84 7.75 -0.29 12.79
C VAL A 84 8.93 0.62 12.42
N THR A 85 9.55 0.34 11.28
CA THR A 85 10.67 1.12 10.75
C THR A 85 10.29 1.66 9.37
N GLY A 86 10.34 2.99 9.20
CA GLY A 86 10.25 3.61 7.88
C GLY A 86 11.61 3.61 7.16
N GLN A 87 11.60 3.47 5.85
CA GLN A 87 12.77 3.55 4.96
C GLN A 87 13.96 2.68 5.41
N TRP A 88 13.73 1.36 5.46
CA TRP A 88 14.80 0.41 5.78
C TRP A 88 15.66 0.18 4.54
N HIS A 89 16.88 0.75 4.55
CA HIS A 89 17.87 0.60 3.49
C HIS A 89 18.60 -0.74 3.58
N LEU A 90 18.86 -1.33 2.43
CA LEU A 90 19.74 -2.48 2.28
C LEU A 90 21.17 -1.98 2.15
N ILE A 91 22.13 -2.75 2.68
CA ILE A 91 23.56 -2.40 2.68
C ILE A 91 24.19 -2.75 1.32
N GLU A 92 23.51 -2.43 0.22
CA GLU A 92 24.01 -2.62 -1.14
C GLU A 92 24.07 -1.29 -1.90
N ASP A 93 25.08 -1.13 -2.77
CA ASP A 93 25.36 0.05 -3.61
C ASP A 93 24.37 0.21 -4.80
N VAL A 94 23.09 -0.02 -4.57
CA VAL A 94 22.04 0.21 -5.57
C VAL A 94 21.16 1.36 -5.12
N GLU A 95 21.13 2.45 -5.91
CA GLU A 95 20.20 3.56 -5.68
C GLU A 95 18.77 3.04 -5.46
N ASP A 96 18.08 3.57 -4.46
CA ASP A 96 16.71 3.19 -4.05
C ASP A 96 16.54 1.76 -3.50
N ALA A 97 17.60 1.09 -3.02
CA ALA A 97 17.50 -0.23 -2.36
C ALA A 97 16.93 -0.13 -0.93
N TYR A 98 15.65 0.24 -0.80
CA TYR A 98 14.97 0.28 0.49
C TYR A 98 13.52 -0.21 0.44
N SER A 99 13.09 -0.80 1.55
CA SER A 99 11.68 -1.05 1.87
C SER A 99 11.08 0.21 2.51
N ASP A 100 9.88 0.60 2.08
CA ASP A 100 9.29 1.87 2.55
C ASP A 100 8.85 1.78 4.01
N ILE A 101 8.24 0.65 4.41
CA ILE A 101 7.91 0.35 5.81
C ILE A 101 8.21 -1.13 6.10
N VAL A 102 8.85 -1.41 7.24
CA VAL A 102 9.07 -2.76 7.75
C VAL A 102 8.40 -2.89 9.11
N ILE A 103 7.62 -3.94 9.30
CA ILE A 103 6.95 -4.26 10.56
C ILE A 103 7.55 -5.56 11.09
N ILE A 104 8.02 -5.55 12.34
CA ILE A 104 8.62 -6.71 12.99
C ILE A 104 7.85 -7.04 14.27
N MET A 105 7.44 -8.31 14.35
CA MET A 105 6.98 -8.97 15.56
C MET A 105 7.76 -10.27 15.79
N LYS A 106 7.51 -10.95 16.90
CA LYS A 106 8.32 -12.10 17.36
C LYS A 106 8.50 -13.22 16.32
N ARG A 107 7.51 -13.45 15.46
CA ARG A 107 7.47 -14.56 14.47
C ARG A 107 7.08 -14.11 13.05
N GLN A 108 7.07 -12.81 12.81
CA GLN A 108 6.64 -12.29 11.52
C GLN A 108 7.38 -10.98 11.24
N LYS A 109 7.94 -10.91 10.04
CA LYS A 109 8.53 -9.73 9.44
C LYS A 109 7.76 -9.44 8.16
N ILE A 110 7.25 -8.23 8.06
CA ILE A 110 6.48 -7.75 6.91
C ILE A 110 7.24 -6.59 6.26
N ILE A 111 7.29 -6.58 4.94
CA ILE A 111 7.69 -5.40 4.17
C ILE A 111 6.49 -4.82 3.42
N LEU A 112 6.36 -3.52 3.47
CA LEU A 112 5.42 -2.74 2.66
C LEU A 112 6.24 -1.91 1.67
N LYS A 113 6.06 -2.17 0.38
CA LYS A 113 6.55 -1.31 -0.71
C LYS A 113 5.44 -0.40 -1.17
N LEU A 114 5.62 0.90 -1.01
CA LEU A 114 4.61 1.89 -1.36
C LEU A 114 4.87 2.44 -2.76
N LEU A 115 3.83 2.51 -3.56
CA LEU A 115 3.88 3.09 -4.89
C LEU A 115 2.77 4.15 -5.01
N PRO A 116 3.08 5.39 -5.40
CA PRO A 116 2.07 6.36 -5.80
C PRO A 116 1.58 6.04 -7.23
N THR A 117 0.73 6.88 -7.82
CA THR A 117 0.22 6.70 -9.19
C THR A 117 1.36 6.35 -10.17
N THR A 118 1.38 5.12 -10.68
CA THR A 118 2.54 4.53 -11.36
C THR A 118 2.07 3.66 -12.52
N THR A 119 2.82 3.65 -13.63
CA THR A 119 2.47 2.89 -14.83
C THR A 119 2.55 1.38 -14.58
N ARG A 120 1.87 0.57 -15.41
CA ARG A 120 1.99 -0.90 -15.36
C ARG A 120 3.43 -1.40 -15.52
N ASN A 121 4.20 -0.76 -16.41
CA ASN A 121 5.60 -1.11 -16.63
C ASN A 121 6.46 -0.85 -15.40
N GLU A 122 6.23 0.27 -14.70
CA GLU A 122 6.90 0.55 -13.44
C GLU A 122 6.45 -0.40 -12.33
N LEU A 123 5.14 -0.72 -12.24
CA LEU A 123 4.63 -1.73 -11.29
C LEU A 123 5.32 -3.09 -11.46
N ASN A 124 5.48 -3.56 -12.70
CA ASN A 124 6.22 -4.79 -12.99
C ASN A 124 7.66 -4.76 -12.45
N LYS A 125 8.38 -3.65 -12.66
CA LYS A 125 9.74 -3.49 -12.11
C LYS A 125 9.75 -3.62 -10.58
N TYR A 126 8.71 -3.13 -9.90
CA TYR A 126 8.63 -3.24 -8.45
C TYR A 126 8.18 -4.61 -7.96
N PHE A 127 7.38 -5.36 -8.73
CA PHE A 127 7.09 -6.77 -8.43
C PHE A 127 8.38 -7.60 -8.40
N ASP A 128 9.27 -7.41 -9.37
CA ASP A 128 10.56 -8.12 -9.38
C ASP A 128 11.47 -7.64 -8.25
N ARG A 129 11.56 -6.33 -8.06
CA ARG A 129 12.49 -5.71 -7.10
C ARG A 129 12.16 -6.05 -5.65
N VAL A 130 10.88 -6.12 -5.28
CA VAL A 130 10.46 -6.36 -3.89
C VAL A 130 10.84 -7.76 -3.40
N LEU A 131 10.93 -8.75 -4.31
CA LEU A 131 11.38 -10.11 -3.98
C LEU A 131 12.83 -10.15 -3.52
N LYS A 132 13.71 -9.36 -4.16
CA LYS A 132 15.12 -9.23 -3.75
C LYS A 132 15.22 -8.72 -2.31
N TYR A 133 14.46 -7.67 -2.00
CA TYR A 133 14.42 -7.09 -0.66
C TYR A 133 13.88 -8.06 0.39
N ALA A 134 12.81 -8.77 0.05
CA ALA A 134 12.21 -9.75 0.95
C ALA A 134 13.18 -10.87 1.30
N LYS A 135 13.98 -11.31 0.32
CA LYS A 135 15.03 -12.32 0.51
C LYS A 135 16.12 -11.81 1.46
N GLU A 136 16.69 -10.64 1.20
CA GLU A 136 17.75 -10.05 2.04
C GLU A 136 17.29 -9.80 3.48
N LEU A 137 16.06 -9.32 3.65
CA LEU A 137 15.50 -9.07 4.96
C LEU A 137 14.96 -10.35 5.63
N SER A 138 14.96 -11.51 4.97
CA SER A 138 14.32 -12.74 5.48
C SER A 138 12.88 -12.46 5.94
N THR A 139 12.06 -12.01 5.00
CA THR A 139 10.69 -11.53 5.24
C THR A 139 9.66 -12.64 5.07
N ASP A 140 8.66 -12.65 5.93
CA ASP A 140 7.55 -13.62 5.91
C ASP A 140 6.38 -13.16 5.03
N ASP A 141 6.07 -11.85 5.02
CA ASP A 141 4.95 -11.29 4.26
C ASP A 141 5.36 -10.06 3.44
N ILE A 142 4.99 -10.05 2.15
CA ILE A 142 5.42 -9.04 1.18
C ILE A 142 4.18 -8.35 0.61
N TRP A 143 4.10 -7.03 0.80
CA TRP A 143 3.00 -6.23 0.29
C TRP A 143 3.47 -5.12 -0.63
N ILE A 144 2.90 -5.04 -1.83
CA ILE A 144 2.86 -3.81 -2.61
C ILE A 144 1.59 -3.04 -2.25
N VAL A 145 1.77 -1.80 -1.79
CA VAL A 145 0.70 -0.86 -1.46
C VAL A 145 0.70 0.25 -2.49
N HIS A 146 -0.19 0.15 -3.47
CA HIS A 146 -0.25 1.09 -4.60
C HIS A 146 -1.41 2.07 -4.42
N PHE A 147 -1.10 3.33 -4.18
CA PHE A 147 -2.06 4.43 -4.20
C PHE A 147 -2.07 5.04 -5.60
N THR A 148 -3.24 5.19 -6.21
CA THR A 148 -3.35 5.71 -7.58
C THR A 148 -4.53 6.66 -7.76
N CYS A 149 -4.34 7.66 -8.60
CA CYS A 149 -5.39 8.55 -9.09
C CYS A 149 -5.67 8.30 -10.58
N GLU A 150 -5.15 7.20 -11.14
CA GLU A 150 -5.37 6.87 -12.55
C GLU A 150 -6.86 6.61 -12.82
N ASP A 151 -7.37 7.24 -13.88
CA ASP A 151 -8.75 7.12 -14.29
C ASP A 151 -9.13 5.65 -14.55
N SER A 152 -10.29 5.28 -14.02
CA SER A 152 -10.90 3.95 -14.17
C SER A 152 -10.08 2.78 -13.62
N TYR A 153 -8.99 3.03 -12.88
CA TYR A 153 -8.09 1.98 -12.36
C TYR A 153 -8.82 0.95 -11.48
N GLY A 154 -9.83 1.39 -10.75
CA GLY A 154 -10.64 0.54 -9.87
C GLY A 154 -11.98 0.14 -10.45
N VAL A 155 -12.17 0.07 -11.77
CA VAL A 155 -13.45 -0.43 -12.33
C VAL A 155 -13.15 -1.58 -13.29
N GLN A 156 -13.46 -2.81 -12.89
CA GLN A 156 -13.20 -4.03 -13.69
C GLN A 156 -13.78 -3.98 -15.11
N LYS A 157 -14.85 -3.21 -15.32
CA LYS A 157 -15.53 -3.09 -16.62
C LYS A 157 -14.76 -2.22 -17.63
N THR A 158 -13.64 -1.61 -17.24
CA THR A 158 -12.83 -0.78 -18.13
C THR A 158 -11.52 -1.48 -18.54
N LYS A 159 -10.92 -1.03 -19.64
CA LYS A 159 -9.60 -1.53 -20.10
C LYS A 159 -8.46 -1.28 -19.09
N ASN A 160 -8.71 -0.46 -18.07
CA ASN A 160 -7.79 -0.10 -16.99
C ASN A 160 -8.06 -0.90 -15.71
N ARG A 161 -8.05 -2.23 -15.79
CA ARG A 161 -8.11 -3.10 -14.59
C ARG A 161 -6.92 -2.87 -13.65
N PRO A 162 -7.07 -3.14 -12.34
CA PRO A 162 -5.94 -3.21 -11.43
C PRO A 162 -4.88 -4.17 -11.98
N HIS A 163 -3.62 -3.74 -11.91
CA HIS A 163 -2.49 -4.49 -12.45
C HIS A 163 -1.89 -5.39 -11.39
N TRP A 164 -2.08 -6.70 -11.57
CA TRP A 164 -1.63 -7.73 -10.64
C TRP A 164 -0.22 -8.24 -10.99
N PRO A 165 0.51 -8.83 -10.04
CA PRO A 165 1.72 -9.58 -10.32
C PRO A 165 1.44 -10.73 -11.30
N PRO A 166 2.48 -11.26 -11.97
CA PRO A 166 2.38 -12.53 -12.69
C PRO A 166 1.77 -13.66 -11.85
N ASP A 167 1.10 -14.62 -12.49
CA ASP A 167 0.41 -15.73 -11.80
C ASP A 167 1.39 -16.73 -11.18
N ASP A 168 2.61 -16.83 -11.72
CA ASP A 168 3.71 -17.63 -11.18
C ASP A 168 4.39 -16.99 -9.96
N ASN A 169 3.98 -15.78 -9.57
CA ASN A 169 4.46 -15.11 -8.38
C ASN A 169 3.44 -15.23 -7.23
N ASP A 170 3.69 -16.19 -6.35
CA ASP A 170 2.85 -16.52 -5.20
C ASP A 170 3.26 -15.88 -3.88
N ARG A 171 4.32 -15.06 -3.89
CA ARG A 171 4.85 -14.46 -2.68
C ARG A 171 4.39 -13.03 -2.43
N ILE A 172 3.88 -12.36 -3.47
CA ILE A 172 3.55 -10.94 -3.40
C ILE A 172 2.05 -10.74 -3.21
N ASN A 173 1.70 -10.16 -2.07
CA ASN A 173 0.39 -9.59 -1.83
C ASN A 173 0.35 -8.17 -2.39
N VAL A 174 -0.78 -7.77 -2.97
CA VAL A 174 -0.96 -6.44 -3.55
C VAL A 174 -2.27 -5.85 -3.10
N ILE A 175 -2.22 -4.60 -2.67
CA ILE A 175 -3.40 -3.77 -2.44
C ILE A 175 -3.28 -2.48 -3.24
N HIS A 176 -4.34 -2.18 -3.98
CA HIS A 176 -4.51 -0.96 -4.72
C HIS A 176 -5.57 -0.10 -4.05
N PHE A 177 -5.22 1.16 -3.78
CA PHE A 177 -6.15 2.19 -3.35
C PHE A 177 -6.25 3.23 -4.47
N PHE A 178 -7.35 3.18 -5.21
CA PHE A 178 -7.73 4.31 -6.04
C PHE A 178 -8.33 5.39 -5.14
N HIS A 179 -8.01 6.66 -5.40
CA HIS A 179 -8.74 7.77 -4.78
C HIS A 179 -8.89 8.95 -5.71
N ASP A 180 -9.92 9.75 -5.46
CA ASP A 180 -10.16 11.00 -6.15
C ASP A 180 -9.29 12.14 -5.59
N HIS A 181 -9.30 13.30 -6.26
CA HIS A 181 -8.45 14.44 -5.89
C HIS A 181 -8.76 15.04 -4.51
N LEU A 182 -10.01 14.93 -4.05
CA LEU A 182 -10.42 15.42 -2.73
C LEU A 182 -10.20 14.37 -1.65
N PHE A 183 -9.78 13.15 -2.02
CA PHE A 183 -9.67 12.03 -1.09
C PHE A 183 -10.99 11.84 -0.32
N GLU A 184 -12.13 11.97 -1.00
CA GLU A 184 -13.48 11.71 -0.47
C GLU A 184 -13.94 10.30 -0.82
N TYR A 185 -13.42 9.78 -1.92
CA TYR A 185 -13.75 8.48 -2.44
C TYR A 185 -12.48 7.65 -2.56
N VAL A 186 -12.41 6.59 -1.76
CA VAL A 186 -11.32 5.62 -1.81
C VAL A 186 -11.87 4.24 -2.16
N LEU A 187 -11.32 3.64 -3.20
CA LEU A 187 -11.70 2.33 -3.71
C LEU A 187 -10.54 1.35 -3.59
N MET A 188 -10.77 0.27 -2.86
CA MET A 188 -9.78 -0.76 -2.57
C MET A 188 -9.97 -1.98 -3.47
N ASN A 189 -8.87 -2.43 -4.06
CA ASN A 189 -8.74 -3.71 -4.73
C ASN A 189 -7.55 -4.46 -4.11
N ALA A 190 -7.65 -5.75 -3.85
CA ALA A 190 -6.55 -6.53 -3.28
C ALA A 190 -6.44 -7.92 -3.92
N ARG A 191 -5.21 -8.41 -4.09
CA ARG A 191 -4.86 -9.81 -4.36
C ARG A 191 -3.95 -10.27 -3.23
N TYR A 192 -4.28 -11.35 -2.55
CA TYR A 192 -3.48 -11.85 -1.44
C TYR A 192 -3.56 -13.37 -1.32
N VAL A 193 -2.50 -13.98 -0.78
CA VAL A 193 -2.43 -15.42 -0.51
C VAL A 193 -3.31 -15.75 0.70
N ASP A 194 -4.20 -16.72 0.51
CA ASP A 194 -4.99 -17.29 1.58
C ASP A 194 -4.21 -18.38 2.31
N SER A 195 -4.00 -18.20 3.61
CA SER A 195 -3.30 -19.16 4.46
C SER A 195 -4.01 -20.51 4.59
N SER A 196 -5.30 -20.60 4.22
CA SER A 196 -6.07 -21.85 4.35
C SER A 196 -5.90 -22.82 3.18
N ASN A 197 -5.51 -22.36 1.99
CA ASN A 197 -5.45 -23.21 0.79
C ASN A 197 -4.35 -22.84 -0.21
N ASN A 198 -3.44 -21.93 0.12
CA ASN A 198 -2.38 -21.42 -0.76
C ASN A 198 -2.87 -20.88 -2.12
N ASN A 199 -4.16 -20.56 -2.25
CA ASN A 199 -4.70 -19.89 -3.42
C ASN A 199 -4.77 -18.38 -3.21
N PHE A 200 -4.81 -17.62 -4.31
CA PHE A 200 -5.07 -16.19 -4.22
C PHE A 200 -6.54 -15.91 -4.00
N LYS A 201 -6.82 -14.99 -3.07
CA LYS A 201 -8.10 -14.32 -2.93
C LYS A 201 -8.03 -12.92 -3.51
N TYR A 202 -9.17 -12.46 -4.01
CA TYR A 202 -9.33 -11.14 -4.58
C TYR A 202 -10.43 -10.38 -3.83
N ILE A 203 -10.17 -9.12 -3.51
CA ILE A 203 -11.19 -8.14 -3.15
C ILE A 203 -11.23 -7.13 -4.27
N ILE A 204 -12.43 -6.86 -4.77
CA ILE A 204 -12.62 -6.00 -5.93
C ILE A 204 -13.59 -4.89 -5.58
N ASP A 205 -13.25 -3.68 -5.99
CA ASP A 205 -14.10 -2.49 -5.97
C ASP A 205 -14.77 -2.25 -4.60
N ARG A 206 -14.00 -2.45 -3.51
CA ARG A 206 -14.47 -2.22 -2.15
C ARG A 206 -14.26 -0.76 -1.74
N THR A 207 -15.34 -0.01 -1.55
CA THR A 207 -15.24 1.36 -1.01
C THR A 207 -14.76 1.34 0.43
N ILE A 208 -13.85 2.28 0.76
CA ILE A 208 -13.36 2.51 2.11
C ILE A 208 -13.99 3.78 2.65
N SER A 209 -14.73 3.65 3.74
CA SER A 209 -15.29 4.79 4.47
C SER A 209 -14.21 5.48 5.30
N LEU A 210 -13.92 6.74 4.99
CA LEU A 210 -12.93 7.53 5.74
C LEU A 210 -13.51 7.99 7.08
N GLN A 211 -12.65 8.02 8.09
CA GLN A 211 -12.93 8.57 9.42
C GLN A 211 -12.20 9.90 9.50
N SER A 212 -12.95 10.99 9.31
CA SER A 212 -12.47 12.36 9.49
C SER A 212 -12.47 12.76 10.96
#